data_AF-A0A959I0G9-F1
#
_entry.id   AF-A0A959I0G9-F1
#
_cell.length_a   1.000
_cell.length_b   1.000
_cell.length_c   1.000
_cell.angle_alpha   90.00
_cell.angle_beta   90.00
_cell.angle_gamma   90.00
#
_symmetry.space_group_name_H-M   'P 1'
#
loop_
_entity.id
_entity.type
_entity.pdbx_description
1 polymer ?
#
loop_
_entity_poly.entity_id
_entity_poly.type
_entity_poly.pdbx_seq_one_letter_code
_entity_poly.pdbx_strand_id
1 'polypeptide(L)' 'MSGRKKILKGDSDFKNIVANQGYFVDKTLLIKEFHENGDKVLLIPRPRRFGKTLNLSMIEHFFDINKK' A
#
# COMPACT_ATOMS: atom_id res chain seq x y z
N MET A 1 19.15 -10.17 16.74
CA MET A 1 18.03 -10.98 16.19
C MET A 1 17.11 -10.05 15.41
N SER A 2 17.11 -10.10 14.08
CA SER A 2 16.09 -9.39 13.30
C SER A 2 14.76 -10.10 13.54
N GLY A 3 13.97 -9.59 14.50
CA GLY A 3 12.65 -10.14 14.82
C GLY A 3 11.76 -10.11 13.57
N ARG A 4 11.05 -11.21 13.29
CA ARG A 4 10.09 -11.24 12.19
C ARG A 4 9.04 -10.14 12.42
N LYS A 5 8.89 -9.23 11.46
CA LYS A 5 7.83 -8.22 11.49
C LYS A 5 6.46 -8.90 11.59
N LYS A 6 5.59 -8.37 12.43
CA LYS A 6 4.24 -8.94 12.65
C LYS A 6 3.30 -8.51 11.54
N ILE A 7 2.47 -9.43 11.06
CA ILE A 7 1.36 -9.09 10.16
C ILE A 7 0.25 -8.44 10.99
N LEU A 8 -0.02 -7.16 10.75
CA LEU A 8 -1.09 -6.42 11.42
C LEU A 8 -2.42 -6.71 10.71
N LYS A 9 -3.05 -7.83 11.07
CA LYS A 9 -4.31 -8.27 10.44
C LYS A 9 -5.42 -7.25 10.70
N GLY A 10 -6.06 -6.78 9.64
CA GLY A 10 -7.17 -5.83 9.71
C GLY A 10 -6.73 -4.37 9.65
N ASP A 11 -5.43 -4.09 9.82
CA ASP A 11 -4.88 -2.76 9.56
C ASP A 11 -4.58 -2.64 8.06
N SER A 12 -5.12 -1.59 7.44
CA SER A 12 -4.88 -1.25 6.03
C SER A 12 -4.33 0.17 5.88
N ASP A 13 -4.00 0.83 6.98
CA ASP A 13 -3.35 2.14 6.97
C ASP A 13 -1.84 1.93 6.86
N PHE A 14 -1.27 2.42 5.77
CA PHE A 14 0.15 2.28 5.48
C PHE A 14 1.03 2.98 6.53
N LYS A 15 0.64 4.18 6.99
CA LYS A 15 1.39 4.95 8.00
C LYS A 15 1.44 4.18 9.32
N ASN A 16 0.33 3.60 9.74
CA ASN A 16 0.28 2.78 10.96
C ASN A 16 1.16 1.54 10.84
N ILE A 17 1.13 0.84 9.70
CA ILE A 17 1.94 -0.36 9.50
C ILE A 17 3.44 -0.02 9.55
N VAL A 18 3.87 1.07 8.92
CA VAL A 18 5.28 1.51 8.94
C VAL A 18 5.69 1.93 10.34
N ALA A 19 4.88 2.75 11.03
CA ALA A 19 5.18 3.23 12.38
C ALA A 19 5.32 2.09 13.40
N ASN A 20 4.50 1.05 13.27
CA ASN A 20 4.52 -0.13 14.14
C ASN A 20 5.52 -1.21 13.71
N GLN A 21 6.40 -0.94 12.73
CA GLN A 21 7.32 -1.92 12.15
C GLN A 21 6.62 -3.21 11.70
N GLY A 22 5.38 -3.07 11.23
CA GLY A 22 4.55 -4.15 10.74
C GLY A 22 5.04 -4.72 9.42
N TYR A 23 4.61 -5.95 9.14
CA TYR A 23 4.88 -6.62 7.87
C TYR A 23 3.87 -6.14 6.82
N PHE A 24 4.39 -5.66 5.68
CA PHE A 24 3.63 -5.44 4.47
C PHE A 24 4.46 -5.89 3.26
N VAL A 25 3.78 -6.12 2.14
CA VAL A 25 4.44 -6.34 0.85
C VAL A 25 4.62 -4.98 0.20
N ASP A 26 5.86 -4.61 -0.07
CA ASP A 26 6.16 -3.41 -0.84
C ASP A 26 5.63 -3.56 -2.26
N LYS A 27 4.83 -2.57 -2.68
CA LYS A 27 4.15 -2.49 -3.97
C LYS A 27 4.48 -1.18 -4.69
N THR A 28 5.59 -0.54 -4.35
CA THR A 28 6.06 0.68 -5.03
C THR A 28 6.20 0.47 -6.55
N LEU A 29 6.60 -0.73 -7.00
CA LEU A 29 6.62 -1.06 -8.44
C LEU A 29 5.24 -1.04 -9.09
N LEU A 30 4.20 -1.48 -8.39
CA LEU A 30 2.83 -1.39 -8.88
C LEU A 30 2.36 0.07 -8.99
N ILE A 31 2.76 0.92 -8.04
CA ILE A 31 2.47 2.36 -8.09
C ILE A 31 3.17 2.99 -9.30
N LYS A 32 4.43 2.60 -9.56
CA LYS A 32 5.16 3.02 -10.76
C LYS A 32 4.41 2.61 -12.04
N GLU A 33 3.99 1.35 -12.15
CA GLU A 33 3.19 0.88 -13.30
C GLU A 33 1.90 1.70 -13.48
N PHE A 34 1.22 2.07 -12.38
CA PHE A 34 0.02 2.91 -12.45
C PHE A 34 0.32 4.34 -12.89
N HIS A 35 1.46 4.90 -12.47
CA HIS A 35 1.89 6.23 -12.85
C HIS A 35 2.31 6.31 -14.33
N GLU A 36 2.97 5.27 -14.83
CA GLU A 36 3.38 5.16 -16.24
C GLU A 36 2.22 4.78 -17.16
N ASN A 37 1.12 4.27 -16.60
CA ASN A 37 -0.09 3.96 -17.34
C ASN A 37 -0.86 5.25 -17.69
N GLY A 38 -1.15 5.45 -18.98
CA GLY A 38 -1.91 6.60 -19.51
C GLY A 38 -3.44 6.43 -19.47
N ASP A 39 -3.95 5.34 -18.90
CA ASP A 39 -5.37 5.05 -18.80
C ASP A 39 -6.08 6.02 -17.84
N LYS A 40 -7.23 6.56 -18.26
CA LYS A 40 -8.06 7.42 -17.39
C LYS A 40 -8.67 6.65 -16.22
N VAL A 41 -8.88 5.36 -16.37
CA VAL A 41 -9.52 4.49 -15.38
C VAL A 41 -8.79 3.15 -15.35
N LEU A 42 -8.35 2.75 -14.15
CA LEU A 42 -7.70 1.47 -13.93
C LEU A 42 -8.59 0.54 -13.08
N LEU A 43 -8.94 -0.63 -13.60
CA LEU A 43 -9.72 -1.64 -12.89
C LEU A 43 -8.80 -2.68 -12.23
N ILE A 44 -8.74 -2.66 -10.90
CA ILE A 44 -8.08 -3.72 -10.12
C ILE A 44 -9.14 -4.78 -9.77
N PRO A 45 -9.09 -6.01 -10.35
CA PRO A 45 -10.10 -7.04 -10.12
C PRO A 45 -10.20 -7.37 -8.62
N ARG A 46 -11.31 -7.95 -8.15
CA ARG A 46 -11.63 -8.08 -6.70
C ARG A 46 -11.24 -9.41 -6.01
N PRO A 47 -9.98 -9.92 -6.04
CA PRO A 47 -9.61 -10.99 -5.11
C PRO A 47 -9.69 -10.53 -3.64
N ARG A 48 -10.38 -11.34 -2.81
CA ARG A 48 -10.59 -11.05 -1.38
C ARG A 48 -9.24 -11.06 -0.64
N ARG A 49 -9.01 -10.10 0.26
CA ARG A 49 -7.78 -9.95 1.08
C ARG A 49 -6.48 -9.73 0.28
N PHE A 50 -6.56 -9.30 -0.98
CA PHE A 50 -5.37 -8.97 -1.78
C PHE A 50 -4.64 -7.67 -1.36
N GLY A 51 -5.15 -6.99 -0.32
CA GLY A 51 -4.56 -5.75 0.17
C GLY A 51 -4.84 -4.54 -0.71
N LYS A 52 -6.01 -4.48 -1.37
CA LYS A 52 -6.40 -3.33 -2.21
C LYS A 52 -6.52 -2.04 -1.40
N THR A 53 -7.14 -2.11 -0.22
CA THR A 53 -7.25 -0.97 0.69
C THR A 53 -5.87 -0.47 1.13
N LEU A 54 -4.97 -1.39 1.49
CA LEU A 54 -3.59 -1.04 1.82
C LEU A 54 -2.87 -0.38 0.64
N ASN A 55 -3.06 -0.88 -0.59
CA ASN A 55 -2.47 -0.25 -1.78
C ASN A 55 -2.98 1.17 -1.99
N LEU A 56 -4.28 1.43 -1.78
CA LEU A 56 -4.83 2.77 -1.90
C LEU A 56 -4.22 3.72 -0.86
N SER A 57 -4.04 3.26 0.38
CA SER A 57 -3.32 4.02 1.41
C SER A 57 -1.86 4.28 1.02
N MET A 58 -1.15 3.30 0.45
CA MET A 58 0.21 3.49 -0.05
C MET A 58 0.27 4.55 -1.17
N ILE A 59 -0.65 4.51 -2.13
CA ILE A 59 -0.75 5.49 -3.22
C ILE A 59 -1.01 6.89 -2.68
N GLU A 60 -1.97 7.02 -1.76
CA GLU A 60 -2.28 8.28 -1.09
C GLU A 60 -1.04 8.86 -0.40
N HIS A 61 -0.32 8.05 0.37
CA HIS A 61 0.92 8.49 1.04
C HIS A 61 2.08 8.77 0.09
N PHE A 62 2.10 8.16 -1.10
CA PHE A 62 3.14 8.39 -2.09
C PHE A 62 2.95 9.73 -2.84
N PHE A 63 1.72 10.08 -3.20
CA PHE A 63 1.42 11.27 -4.00
C PHE A 63 0.98 12.50 -3.21
N ASP A 64 0.48 12.33 -1.98
CA ASP A 64 0.00 13.46 -1.18
C ASP A 64 1.17 14.21 -0.52
N ILE A 65 1.67 15.22 -1.24
CA ILE A 65 2.74 16.12 -0.77
C ILE A 65 2.29 17.09 0.33
N ASN A 66 0.98 17.24 0.54
CA ASN A 66 0.42 18.14 1.56
C ASN A 66 0.16 17.41 2.88
N LYS A 67 0.23 16.08 2.89
CA LYS A 67 0.10 15.27 4.10
C LYS A 67 1.27 15.57 5.04
N LYS A 68 0.95 16.05 6.25
CA LYS A 68 1.90 16.29 7.34
C LYS A 68 2.23 15.03 8.14
#